data_AF-A0AA42YM13-F1
#
_entry.id   AF-A0AA42YM13-F1
#
_cell.length_a   1.000
_cell.length_b   1.000
_cell.length_c   1.000
_cell.angle_alpha   90.00
_cell.angle_beta   90.00
_cell.angle_gamma   90.00
#
_symmetry.space_group_name_H-M   'P 1'
#
loop_
_entity.id
_entity.type
_entity.pdbx_description
1 polymer ?
#
loop_
_entity_poly.entity_id
_entity_poly.type
_entity_poly.pdbx_seq_one_letter_code
_entity_poly.pdbx_strand_id
1 'polypeptide(L)'
;MISSIVQRIRRIFADFDATHREKATALTVMEMEELENIFALLLLGSFAGFPSPPTFIAVELLPYMERELQVLCKRAKDCNDMLAEMCGTIGLE
;
A
#
# COMPACT_ATOMS: atom_id res chain seq x y z
N MET A 1 33.65 21.40 -29.40
CA MET A 1 33.58 19.92 -29.25
C MET A 1 33.78 19.46 -27.80
N ILE A 2 34.69 20.08 -27.03
CA ILE A 2 34.92 19.73 -25.61
C ILE A 2 33.74 20.14 -24.70
N SER A 3 33.10 21.29 -24.95
CA SER A 3 31.96 21.77 -24.14
C SER A 3 30.73 20.85 -24.19
N SER A 4 30.46 20.22 -25.33
CA SER A 4 29.33 19.29 -25.50
C SER A 4 29.53 17.95 -24.79
N ILE A 5 30.78 17.51 -24.63
CA ILE A 5 31.13 16.30 -23.86
C ILE A 5 30.99 16.56 -22.36
N VAL A 6 31.47 17.71 -21.89
CA VAL A 6 31.33 18.11 -20.48
C VAL A 6 29.86 18.28 -20.09
N GLN A 7 29.03 18.86 -20.96
CA GLN A 7 27.58 18.98 -20.71
C GLN A 7 26.88 17.61 -20.65
N ARG A 8 27.27 16.64 -21.48
CA ARG A 8 26.70 15.28 -21.43
C ARG A 8 27.09 14.55 -20.15
N ILE A 9 28.34 14.64 -19.73
CA ILE A 9 28.80 14.03 -18.47
C ILE A 9 28.07 14.66 -17.27
N ARG A 10 27.90 15.99 -17.26
CA ARG A 10 27.16 16.69 -16.20
C ARG A 10 25.70 16.25 -16.14
N ARG A 11 25.06 15.99 -17.28
CA ARG A 11 23.68 15.52 -17.36
C ARG A 11 23.54 14.09 -16.84
N ILE A 12 24.44 13.20 -17.25
CA ILE A 12 24.49 11.82 -16.74
C ILE A 12 24.67 11.79 -15.23
N PHE A 13 25.54 12.65 -14.67
CA PHE A 13 25.74 12.74 -13.23
C PHE A 13 24.50 13.26 -12.48
N ALA A 14 23.80 14.23 -13.07
CA ALA A 14 22.55 14.76 -12.49
C ALA A 14 21.42 13.72 -12.52
N ASP A 15 21.29 12.98 -13.62
CA ASP A 15 20.27 11.93 -13.76
C ASP A 15 20.57 10.75 -12.82
N PHE A 16 21.86 10.44 -12.60
CA PHE A 16 22.28 9.39 -11.67
C PHE A 16 21.98 9.77 -10.20
N ASP A 17 22.25 11.02 -9.80
CA ASP A 17 21.94 11.52 -8.46
C ASP A 17 20.43 11.53 -8.17
N ALA A 18 19.62 11.97 -9.15
CA ALA A 18 18.17 11.92 -9.07
C ALA A 18 17.65 10.49 -8.88
N THR A 19 18.13 9.54 -9.69
CA THR A 19 17.73 8.12 -9.62
C THR A 19 18.15 7.48 -8.30
N HIS A 20 19.31 7.84 -7.75
CA HIS A 20 19.80 7.28 -6.49
C HIS A 20 18.96 7.74 -5.31
N ARG A 21 18.57 9.03 -5.30
CA ARG A 21 17.63 9.57 -4.30
C ARG A 21 16.25 8.95 -4.43
N GLU A 22 15.74 8.77 -5.65
CA GLU A 22 14.44 8.15 -5.91
C GLU A 22 14.38 6.72 -5.39
N LYS A 23 15.42 5.91 -5.66
CA LYS A 23 15.52 4.54 -5.12
C LYS A 23 15.59 4.49 -3.60
N ALA A 24 16.33 5.42 -2.98
CA ALA A 24 16.43 5.49 -1.53
C ALA A 24 15.07 5.85 -0.88
N THR A 25 14.30 6.74 -1.51
CA THR A 25 12.95 7.09 -1.03
C THR A 25 11.89 6.03 -1.33
N ALA A 26 12.02 5.31 -2.44
CA ALA A 26 11.06 4.30 -2.85
C ALA A 26 10.92 3.16 -1.84
N LEU A 27 12.03 2.76 -1.21
CA LEU A 27 12.01 1.74 -0.17
C LEU A 27 11.20 2.19 1.05
N THR A 28 11.42 3.42 1.53
CA THR A 28 10.70 3.97 2.69
C THR A 28 9.21 4.13 2.41
N VAL A 29 8.82 4.47 1.18
CA VAL A 29 7.41 4.53 0.79
C VAL A 29 6.76 3.14 0.84
N MET A 30 7.44 2.12 0.32
CA MET A 30 6.95 0.73 0.38
C MET A 30 6.82 0.22 1.83
N GLU A 31 7.82 0.49 2.68
CA GLU A 31 7.77 0.11 4.10
C GLU A 31 6.60 0.78 4.83
N MET A 32 6.31 2.05 4.49
CA MET A 32 5.19 2.78 5.08
C MET A 32 3.84 2.18 4.66
N GLU A 33 3.66 1.85 3.39
CA GLU A 33 2.46 1.17 2.90
C GLU A 33 2.27 -0.22 3.55
N GLU A 34 3.36 -0.96 3.76
CA GLU A 34 3.30 -2.26 4.44
C GLU A 34 2.90 -2.13 5.92
N LEU A 35 3.44 -1.12 6.62
CA LEU A 35 3.05 -0.80 7.99
C LEU A 35 1.58 -0.38 8.10
N GLU A 36 1.07 0.42 7.16
CA GLU A 36 -0.35 0.79 7.11
C GLU A 36 -1.27 -0.42 6.94
N ASN A 37 -0.89 -1.36 6.07
CA ASN A 37 -1.63 -2.61 5.88
C ASN A 37 -1.64 -3.47 7.16
N ILE A 38 -0.50 -3.62 7.84
CA ILE A 38 -0.40 -4.37 9.10
C ILE A 38 -1.20 -3.66 10.21
N PHE A 39 -1.15 -2.33 10.28
CA PHE A 39 -1.92 -1.54 11.23
C PHE A 39 -3.43 -1.71 11.03
N ALA A 40 -3.90 -1.68 9.78
CA ALA A 40 -5.29 -1.97 9.45
C ALA A 40 -5.70 -3.39 9.85
N LEU A 41 -4.83 -4.39 9.63
CA LEU A 41 -5.05 -5.76 10.08
C LEU A 41 -5.05 -5.89 11.61
N LEU A 42 -4.21 -5.16 12.34
CA LEU A 42 -4.23 -5.17 13.79
C LEU A 42 -5.52 -4.56 14.34
N LEU A 43 -6.05 -3.52 13.70
CA LEU A 43 -7.26 -2.82 14.15
C LEU A 43 -8.56 -3.54 13.76
N LEU A 44 -8.65 -3.95 12.50
CA LEU A 44 -9.84 -4.58 11.93
C LEU A 44 -9.77 -6.11 11.99
N GLY A 45 -8.60 -6.70 12.22
CA GLY A 45 -8.42 -8.15 12.33
C GLY A 45 -9.16 -8.76 13.51
N SER A 46 -9.50 -7.96 14.54
CA SER A 46 -10.41 -8.40 15.62
C SER A 46 -11.77 -8.86 15.05
N PHE A 47 -12.28 -8.19 14.02
CA PHE A 47 -13.54 -8.52 13.36
C PHE A 47 -13.41 -9.74 12.44
N ALA A 48 -12.20 -10.11 12.06
CA ALA A 48 -11.87 -11.29 11.25
C ALA A 48 -11.38 -12.50 12.10
N GLY A 49 -11.37 -12.38 13.44
CA GLY A 49 -10.99 -13.46 14.36
C GLY A 49 -9.49 -13.54 14.72
N PHE A 50 -8.69 -12.55 14.33
CA PHE A 50 -7.29 -12.45 14.76
C PHE A 50 -7.19 -11.82 16.16
N PRO A 51 -6.27 -12.27 17.04
CA PRO A 51 -6.09 -11.70 18.37
C PRO A 51 -5.53 -10.28 18.25
N SER A 52 -6.43 -9.31 18.30
CA SER A 52 -6.14 -7.88 18.10
C SER A 52 -5.91 -7.15 19.42
N PRO A 53 -5.15 -6.03 19.40
CA PRO A 53 -5.07 -5.06 20.50
C PRO A 53 -6.45 -4.58 20.98
N PRO A 54 -6.54 -3.99 22.19
CA PRO A 54 -7.80 -3.62 22.84
C PRO A 54 -8.70 -2.77 21.95
N THR A 55 -9.93 -3.23 21.71
CA THR A 55 -10.95 -2.62 20.81
C THR A 55 -11.17 -1.12 21.02
N PHE A 56 -10.96 -0.62 22.24
CA PHE A 56 -11.10 0.80 22.57
C PHE A 56 -10.18 1.71 21.75
N ILE A 57 -8.90 1.35 21.63
CA ILE A 57 -7.91 2.10 20.86
C ILE A 57 -8.28 2.09 19.37
N ALA A 58 -8.89 0.99 18.91
CA ALA A 58 -9.29 0.87 17.52
C ALA A 58 -10.44 1.80 17.13
N VAL A 59 -11.41 2.00 18.03
CA VAL A 59 -12.54 2.90 17.82
C VAL A 59 -12.11 4.37 17.82
N GLU A 60 -11.09 4.72 18.60
CA GLU A 60 -10.54 6.08 18.62
C GLU A 60 -9.74 6.43 17.35
N LEU A 61 -9.05 5.43 16.77
CA LEU A 61 -8.23 5.60 15.57
C LEU A 61 -9.02 5.44 14.26
N LEU A 62 -10.16 4.75 14.31
CA LEU A 62 -11.10 4.55 13.20
C LEU A 62 -11.40 5.80 12.34
N PRO A 63 -11.71 6.99 12.89
CA PRO A 63 -11.96 8.20 12.09
C PRO A 63 -10.74 8.70 11.31
N TYR A 64 -9.51 8.35 11.73
CA TYR A 64 -8.30 8.74 11.03
C TYR A 64 -7.92 7.76 9.90
N MET A 65 -8.65 6.66 9.77
CA MET A 65 -8.39 5.59 8.79
C MET A 65 -9.40 5.57 7.65
N GLU A 66 -10.11 6.67 7.40
CA GLU A 66 -11.18 6.73 6.39
C GLU A 66 -10.70 6.26 5.02
N ARG A 67 -9.50 6.70 4.60
CA ARG A 67 -8.93 6.36 3.30
C ARG A 67 -8.59 4.87 3.20
N GLU A 68 -8.03 4.32 4.26
CA GLU A 68 -7.55 2.95 4.35
C GLU A 68 -8.75 1.99 4.41
N LEU A 69 -9.81 2.38 5.13
CA LEU A 69 -11.11 1.71 5.11
C LEU A 69 -11.74 1.72 3.72
N GLN A 70 -11.68 2.84 2.98
CA GLN A 70 -12.19 2.88 1.61
C GLN A 70 -11.41 1.93 0.69
N VAL A 71 -10.08 1.88 0.81
CA VAL A 71 -9.23 0.93 0.05
C VAL A 71 -9.56 -0.52 0.44
N LEU A 72 -9.74 -0.79 1.73
CA LEU A 72 -10.04 -2.12 2.24
C LEU A 72 -11.45 -2.58 1.82
N CYS A 73 -12.45 -1.70 1.87
CA CYS A 73 -13.80 -1.95 1.34
C CYS A 73 -13.80 -2.18 -0.17
N LYS A 74 -12.99 -1.42 -0.93
CA LYS A 74 -12.85 -1.62 -2.38
C LYS A 74 -12.26 -2.99 -2.68
N ARG A 75 -11.16 -3.36 -2.02
CA ARG A 75 -10.55 -4.70 -2.16
C ARG A 75 -11.50 -5.82 -1.72
N ALA A 76 -12.26 -5.62 -0.65
CA ALA A 76 -13.25 -6.60 -0.20
C ALA A 76 -14.37 -6.80 -1.23
N LYS A 77 -14.82 -5.71 -1.86
CA LYS A 77 -15.80 -5.77 -2.96
C LYS A 77 -15.24 -6.51 -4.17
N ASP A 78 -14.01 -6.19 -4.58
CA ASP A 78 -13.33 -6.85 -5.70
C ASP A 78 -13.12 -8.36 -5.42
N CYS A 79 -12.75 -8.73 -4.19
CA CYS A 79 -12.67 -10.13 -3.76
C CYS A 79 -14.04 -10.81 -3.73
N ASN A 80 -15.10 -10.10 -3.36
CA ASN A 80 -16.46 -10.64 -3.33
C ASN A 80 -16.98 -10.94 -4.74
N ASP A 81 -16.64 -10.12 -5.74
CA ASP A 81 -16.97 -10.40 -7.14
C ASP A 81 -16.25 -11.67 -7.65
N MET A 82 -14.96 -11.84 -7.31
CA MET A 82 -14.23 -13.08 -7.61
C MET A 82 -14.81 -14.30 -6.88
N LEU A 83 -15.17 -14.18 -5.59
CA LEU A 83 -15.81 -15.26 -4.85
C LEU A 83 -17.19 -15.59 -5.39
N ALA A 84 -17.97 -14.60 -5.82
CA ALA A 84 -19.27 -14.80 -6.45
C ALA A 84 -19.14 -15.53 -7.79
N GLU A 85 -18.14 -15.19 -8.60
CA GLU A 85 -17.82 -15.92 -9.84
C GLU A 85 -17.42 -17.36 -9.54
N MET A 86 -16.57 -17.60 -8.53
CA MET A 86 -16.20 -18.95 -8.11
C MET A 86 -17.40 -19.74 -7.58
N CYS A 87 -18.23 -19.18 -6.70
CA CYS A 87 -19.45 -19.83 -6.21
C CYS A 87 -20.43 -20.17 -7.35
N GLY A 88 -20.58 -19.27 -8.33
CA GLY A 88 -21.36 -19.54 -9.54
C GLY A 88 -20.79 -20.67 -10.38
N THR A 89 -19.46 -20.82 -10.49
CA THR A 89 -18.84 -21.96 -11.18
C THR A 89 -18.96 -23.28 -10.42
N ILE A 90 -19.07 -23.24 -9.09
CA ILE A 90 -19.24 -24.42 -8.22
C ILE A 90 -20.72 -24.85 -8.13
N GLY A 91 -21.65 -24.06 -8.71
CA GLY A 91 -23.07 -24.37 -8.76
C GLY A 91 -23.83 -24.06 -7.46
N LEU A 92 -23.27 -23.18 -6.62
CA LEU A 92 -23.96 -22.61 -5.47
C LEU A 92 -24.73 -21.38 -5.96
N GLU A 93 -26.01 -21.57 -6.32
CA GLU A 93 -26.97 -20.48 -6.54
C GLU A 93 -27.36 -19.79 -5.23
#